data_AF-A0A5K0X1G4-F1
#
_entry.id   AF-A0A5K0X1G4-F1
#
_cell.length_a   1.000
_cell.length_b   1.000
_cell.length_c   1.000
_cell.angle_alpha   90.00
_cell.angle_beta   90.00
_cell.angle_gamma   90.00
#
_symmetry.space_group_name_H-M   'P 1'
#
loop_
_entity.id
_entity.type
_entity.pdbx_description
1 polymer ?
#
loop_
_entity_poly.entity_id
_entity_poly.type
_entity_poly.pdbx_seq_one_letter_code
_entity_poly.pdbx_strand_id
1 'polypeptide(L)'
;MQVLTMFWAMGQAREALVERMKMEIKKREDNRKAFGEDLLSRLLNDQESRLPNEVVIDFVLFLVHAGHHTSARALAFVVKHLTENPEALLKLRVINVPLIWIRSICYVNNSVPLTFSFSAGRTRRHSEEP
;
A
#
# COMPACT_ATOMS: atom_id res chain seq x y z
N MET A 1 -18.43 12.55 -30.02
CA MET A 1 -19.24 11.48 -29.40
C MET A 1 -18.45 10.60 -28.40
N GLN A 2 -17.20 10.18 -28.66
CA GLN A 2 -16.46 9.26 -27.78
C GLN A 2 -16.17 9.76 -26.35
N VAL A 3 -15.99 11.06 -26.14
CA VAL A 3 -15.72 11.62 -24.80
C VAL A 3 -16.96 11.50 -23.90
N LEU A 4 -18.15 11.65 -24.47
CA LEU A 4 -19.42 11.58 -23.74
C LEU A 4 -19.70 10.15 -23.25
N THR A 5 -19.37 9.15 -24.06
CA THR A 5 -19.53 7.73 -23.69
C THR A 5 -18.55 7.32 -22.59
N MET A 6 -17.34 7.90 -22.58
CA MET A 6 -16.34 7.62 -21.55
C MET A 6 -16.73 8.21 -20.19
N PHE A 7 -17.26 9.44 -20.17
CA PHE A 7 -17.79 10.06 -18.94
C PHE A 7 -18.98 9.27 -18.37
N TRP A 8 -19.89 8.84 -19.23
CA TRP A 8 -21.03 8.02 -18.82
C TRP A 8 -20.60 6.67 -18.22
N ALA A 9 -19.70 5.96 -18.90
CA ALA A 9 -19.16 4.68 -18.41
C ALA A 9 -18.43 4.84 -17.07
N MET A 10 -17.69 5.95 -16.88
CA MET A 10 -17.02 6.26 -15.61
C MET A 10 -18.02 6.51 -14.47
N GLY A 11 -19.11 7.23 -14.75
CA GLY A 11 -20.19 7.42 -13.79
C GLY A 11 -20.80 6.09 -13.33
N GLN A 12 -21.14 5.21 -14.28
CA GLN A 12 -21.67 3.88 -14.00
C GLN A 12 -20.69 3.01 -13.19
N ALA A 13 -19.40 3.04 -13.52
CA ALA A 13 -18.39 2.31 -12.78
C ALA A 13 -18.26 2.81 -11.32
N ARG A 14 -18.30 4.13 -11.11
CA ARG A 14 -18.27 4.71 -9.75
C ARG A 14 -19.50 4.30 -8.95
N GLU A 15 -20.69 4.37 -9.53
CA GLU A 15 -21.94 3.95 -8.87
C GLU A 15 -21.85 2.48 -8.43
N ALA A 16 -21.40 1.60 -9.31
CA ALA A 16 -21.23 0.17 -8.99
C ALA A 16 -20.24 -0.06 -7.83
N LEU A 17 -19.13 0.70 -7.79
CA LEU A 17 -18.14 0.62 -6.71
C LEU A 17 -18.70 1.12 -5.38
N VAL A 18 -19.42 2.25 -5.40
CA VAL A 18 -20.02 2.84 -4.20
C VAL A 18 -21.06 1.88 -3.62
N GLU A 19 -21.92 1.28 -4.45
CA GLU A 19 -22.90 0.30 -3.98
C GLU A 19 -22.24 -0.94 -3.39
N ARG A 20 -21.15 -1.42 -3.99
CA ARG A 20 -20.40 -2.55 -3.44
C ARG A 20 -19.80 -2.23 -2.08
N MET A 21 -19.26 -1.01 -1.91
CA MET A 21 -18.68 -0.56 -0.65
C MET A 21 -19.75 -0.40 0.44
N LYS A 22 -20.94 0.12 0.11
CA LYS A 22 -22.07 0.20 1.06
C LYS A 22 -22.48 -1.19 1.57
N MET A 23 -22.56 -2.17 0.67
CA MET A 23 -22.87 -3.56 1.05
C MET A 23 -21.82 -4.13 2.01
N GLU A 24 -20.54 -3.85 1.77
CA GLU A 24 -19.45 -4.32 2.61
C GLU A 24 -19.45 -3.65 4.00
N ILE A 25 -19.74 -2.35 4.08
CA ILE A 25 -19.91 -1.65 5.36
C ILE A 25 -21.06 -2.27 6.15
N LYS A 26 -22.23 -2.48 5.52
CA LYS A 26 -23.38 -3.10 6.18
C LYS A 26 -23.05 -4.49 6.71
N LYS A 27 -22.38 -5.32 5.91
CA LYS A 27 -21.94 -6.66 6.31
C LYS A 27 -21.01 -6.62 7.53
N ARG A 28 -20.19 -5.59 7.65
CA ARG A 28 -19.27 -5.38 8.78
C ARG A 28 -19.97 -4.86 10.02
N GLU A 29 -20.98 -4.01 9.86
CA GLU A 29 -21.85 -3.59 10.96
C GLU A 29 -22.59 -4.79 11.57
N ASP A 30 -23.10 -5.69 10.72
CA ASP A 30 -23.81 -6.90 11.13
C ASP A 30 -22.88 -7.94 11.81
N ASN A 31 -21.60 -8.01 11.42
CA ASN A 31 -20.64 -9.02 11.89
C ASN A 31 -19.33 -8.42 12.43
N ARG A 32 -19.40 -7.47 13.36
CA ARG A 32 -18.25 -6.67 13.82
C ARG A 32 -17.06 -7.48 14.37
N LYS A 33 -17.29 -8.70 14.88
CA LYS A 33 -16.22 -9.58 15.45
C LYS A 33 -15.45 -10.40 14.40
N ALA A 34 -15.91 -10.44 13.15
CA ALA A 34 -15.34 -11.31 12.12
C ALA A 34 -14.24 -10.65 11.28
N PHE A 35 -14.04 -9.33 11.42
CA PHE A 35 -13.14 -8.56 10.55
C PHE A 35 -11.88 -8.12 11.31
N GLY A 36 -10.73 -8.24 10.66
CA GLY A 36 -9.43 -7.81 11.20
C GLY A 36 -9.23 -6.29 11.19
N GLU A 37 -8.03 -5.86 11.59
CA GLU A 37 -7.59 -4.46 11.57
C GLU A 37 -7.21 -4.00 10.17
N ASP A 38 -8.20 -3.65 9.35
CA ASP A 38 -7.98 -2.98 8.07
C ASP A 38 -8.31 -1.47 8.14
N LEU A 39 -7.94 -0.73 7.09
CA LEU A 39 -8.17 0.72 7.02
C LEU A 39 -9.66 1.07 7.20
N LEU A 40 -10.57 0.31 6.58
CA LEU A 40 -12.00 0.58 6.64
C LEU A 40 -12.53 0.32 8.07
N SER A 41 -12.09 -0.76 8.71
CA SER A 41 -12.40 -1.09 10.11
C SER A 41 -11.91 0.02 11.05
N ARG A 42 -10.73 0.58 10.81
CA ARG A 42 -10.21 1.71 11.61
C ARG A 42 -11.08 2.96 11.44
N LEU A 43 -11.38 3.34 10.19
CA LEU A 43 -12.22 4.51 9.88
C LEU A 43 -13.66 4.37 10.42
N LEU A 44 -14.21 3.15 10.49
CA LEU A 44 -15.55 2.89 11.03
C LEU A 44 -15.59 2.83 12.56
N ASN A 45 -14.50 2.45 13.21
CA ASN A 45 -14.42 2.29 14.68
C ASN A 45 -13.89 3.53 15.41
N ASP A 46 -13.33 4.51 14.71
CA ASP A 46 -12.87 5.77 15.32
C ASP A 46 -14.05 6.54 15.93
N GLN A 47 -14.04 6.68 17.27
CA GLN A 47 -15.12 7.34 18.02
C GLN A 47 -15.01 8.86 18.03
N GLU A 48 -13.79 9.40 17.91
CA GLU A 48 -13.52 10.84 18.02
C GLU A 48 -13.87 11.61 16.73
N SER A 49 -13.80 10.94 15.58
CA SER A 49 -14.00 11.53 14.25
C SER A 49 -14.78 10.59 13.34
N ARG A 50 -15.95 10.12 13.78
CA ARG A 50 -16.80 9.24 12.98
C ARG A 50 -17.32 10.00 11.75
N LEU A 51 -16.64 9.82 10.63
CA LEU A 51 -17.02 10.40 9.34
C LEU A 51 -18.30 9.74 8.82
N PRO A 52 -19.11 10.47 8.03
CA PRO A 52 -20.25 9.87 7.36
C PRO A 52 -19.78 8.79 6.37
N ASN A 53 -20.53 7.69 6.28
CA ASN A 53 -20.16 6.52 5.48
C ASN A 53 -19.84 6.88 4.01
N GLU A 54 -20.55 7.86 3.45
CA GLU A 54 -20.33 8.37 2.08
C GLU A 54 -18.92 8.95 1.90
N VAL A 55 -18.47 9.76 2.86
CA VAL A 55 -17.12 10.36 2.85
C VAL A 55 -16.06 9.30 3.07
N VAL A 56 -16.31 8.31 3.93
CA VAL A 56 -15.40 7.18 4.14
C VAL A 56 -15.23 6.37 2.85
N ILE A 57 -16.34 6.08 2.15
CA ILE A 57 -16.32 5.36 0.88
C ILE A 57 -15.51 6.14 -0.15
N ASP A 58 -15.79 7.43 -0.31
CA ASP A 58 -15.08 8.28 -1.28
C ASP A 58 -13.59 8.40 -0.98
N PHE A 59 -13.22 8.51 0.31
CA PHE A 59 -11.83 8.55 0.73
C PHE A 59 -11.09 7.25 0.40
N VAL A 60 -11.68 6.10 0.73
CA VAL A 60 -11.08 4.79 0.44
C VAL A 60 -10.95 4.57 -1.06
N LEU A 61 -11.99 4.90 -1.84
CA LEU A 61 -11.96 4.79 -3.30
C LEU A 61 -10.88 5.69 -3.91
N PHE A 62 -10.77 6.94 -3.42
CA PHE A 62 -9.73 7.86 -3.84
C PHE A 62 -8.33 7.31 -3.55
N LEU A 63 -8.11 6.78 -2.35
CA LEU A 63 -6.81 6.23 -1.95
C LEU A 63 -6.41 5.02 -2.79
N VAL A 64 -7.34 4.09 -3.02
CA VAL A 64 -7.09 2.91 -3.87
C VAL A 64 -6.79 3.33 -5.31
N HIS A 65 -7.53 4.30 -5.85
CA HIS A 65 -7.29 4.83 -7.18
C HIS A 65 -5.91 5.49 -7.31
N ALA A 66 -5.56 6.38 -6.37
CA ALA A 66 -4.27 7.05 -6.33
C ALA A 66 -3.11 6.05 -6.19
N GLY A 67 -3.25 5.06 -5.29
CA GLY A 67 -2.25 4.01 -5.08
C GLY A 67 -2.08 3.12 -6.30
N HIS A 68 -3.17 2.74 -6.97
CA HIS A 68 -3.12 1.92 -8.17
C HIS A 68 -2.38 2.61 -9.31
N HIS A 69 -2.76 3.85 -9.66
CA HIS A 69 -2.15 4.55 -10.78
C HIS A 69 -0.67 4.85 -10.59
N THR A 70 -0.27 5.21 -9.37
CA THR A 70 1.13 5.56 -9.05
C THR A 70 1.99 4.32 -8.87
N SER A 71 1.53 3.33 -8.10
CA SER A 71 2.32 2.13 -7.81
C SER A 71 2.45 1.24 -9.04
N ALA A 72 1.38 1.04 -9.82
CA ALA A 72 1.45 0.22 -11.04
C ALA A 72 2.43 0.81 -12.04
N ARG A 73 2.42 2.14 -12.22
CA ARG A 73 3.34 2.83 -13.14
C ARG A 73 4.78 2.81 -12.63
N ALA A 74 4.99 3.03 -11.34
CA ALA A 74 6.31 2.94 -10.73
C ALA A 74 6.89 1.52 -10.89
N LEU A 75 6.10 0.49 -10.58
CA LEU A 75 6.52 -0.90 -10.74
C LEU A 75 6.79 -1.27 -12.20
N ALA A 76 5.99 -0.77 -13.15
CA ALA A 76 6.27 -0.97 -14.57
C ALA A 76 7.63 -0.36 -14.98
N PHE A 77 7.96 0.83 -14.49
CA PHE A 77 9.28 1.43 -14.71
C PHE A 77 10.41 0.63 -14.06
N VAL A 78 10.21 0.14 -12.84
CA VAL A 78 11.18 -0.72 -12.16
C VAL A 78 11.42 -1.98 -12.98
N VAL A 79 10.38 -2.68 -13.41
CA VAL A 79 10.50 -3.90 -14.22
C VAL A 79 11.22 -3.60 -15.53
N LYS A 80 10.83 -2.53 -16.25
CA LYS A 80 11.51 -2.11 -17.48
C LYS A 80 13.01 -1.88 -17.24
N HIS A 81 13.35 -1.12 -16.21
CA HIS A 81 14.74 -0.82 -15.89
C HIS A 81 15.54 -2.08 -15.54
N LEU A 82 14.95 -3.02 -14.81
CA LEU A 82 15.58 -4.29 -14.44
C LEU A 82 15.75 -5.22 -15.64
N THR A 83 14.83 -5.20 -16.61
CA THR A 83 14.99 -5.96 -17.85
C THR A 83 16.09 -5.41 -18.76
N GLU A 84 16.31 -4.09 -18.72
CA GLU A 84 17.36 -3.42 -19.51
C GLU A 84 18.75 -3.52 -18.84
N ASN A 85 18.82 -3.76 -17.52
CA ASN A 85 20.07 -3.75 -16.75
C ASN A 85 20.24 -5.04 -15.92
N PRO A 86 20.84 -6.10 -16.50
CA PRO A 86 20.98 -7.39 -15.81
C PRO A 86 21.86 -7.33 -14.56
N GLU A 87 22.84 -6.40 -14.51
CA GLU A 87 23.68 -6.20 -13.32
C GLU A 87 22.85 -5.74 -12.10
N ALA A 88 21.90 -4.82 -12.31
CA ALA A 88 21.02 -4.33 -11.26
C ALA A 88 20.11 -5.47 -10.74
N LEU A 89 19.62 -6.33 -11.63
CA LEU A 89 18.81 -7.49 -11.28
C LEU A 89 19.61 -8.53 -10.47
N LEU A 90 20.88 -8.77 -10.82
CA LEU A 90 21.75 -9.66 -10.05
C LEU A 90 22.01 -9.13 -8.64
N LYS A 91 22.29 -7.83 -8.49
CA LYS A 91 22.45 -7.20 -7.16
C LYS A 91 21.18 -7.32 -6.31
N LEU A 92 20.01 -7.06 -6.89
CA LEU A 92 18.72 -7.24 -6.22
C LEU A 92 18.49 -8.68 -5.76
N ARG A 93 18.82 -9.68 -6.59
CA ARG A 93 18.67 -11.09 -6.24
C ARG A 93 19.58 -11.49 -5.08
N VAL A 94 20.83 -11.02 -5.08
CA VAL A 94 21.80 -11.29 -4.01
C VAL A 94 21.37 -10.67 -2.67
N ILE A 95 20.71 -9.50 -2.68
CA ILE A 95 20.19 -8.87 -1.45
C ILE A 95 18.90 -9.54 -0.96
N ASN A 96 18.01 -9.94 -1.87
CA ASN A 96 16.69 -10.44 -1.49
C ASN A 96 16.75 -11.82 -0.82
N VAL A 97 17.66 -12.70 -1.27
CA VAL A 97 17.85 -14.03 -0.68
C VAL A 97 18.18 -13.95 0.82
N PRO A 98 19.24 -13.27 1.30
CA PRO A 98 19.54 -13.21 2.73
C PRO A 98 18.46 -12.50 3.55
N LEU A 99 17.79 -11.47 3.01
CA LEU A 99 16.72 -10.76 3.74
C LEU A 99 15.49 -11.63 3.99
N ILE A 100 15.08 -12.46 3.03
CA ILE A 100 13.98 -13.40 3.21
C ILE A 100 14.31 -14.43 4.30
N TRP A 101 15.54 -14.92 4.30
CA TRP A 101 16.01 -15.86 5.32
C TRP A 101 16.07 -15.22 6.72
N ILE A 102 16.62 -14.02 6.86
CA ILE A 102 16.65 -13.29 8.14
C ILE A 102 15.23 -12.97 8.62
N ARG A 103 14.33 -12.54 7.73
CA ARG A 103 12.94 -12.25 8.09
C ARG A 103 12.20 -13.52 8.53
N SER A 104 12.46 -14.67 7.90
CA SER A 104 11.90 -15.96 8.30
C SER A 104 12.43 -16.42 9.66
N ILE A 105 13.74 -16.26 9.93
CA ILE A 105 14.34 -16.56 11.24
C ILE A 105 13.79 -15.64 12.34
N CYS A 106 13.67 -14.33 12.07
CA CYS A 106 13.09 -13.38 13.04
C CYS A 106 11.59 -13.61 13.26
N TYR A 107 10.84 -14.06 12.26
CA TYR A 107 9.42 -14.36 12.40
C TYR A 107 9.18 -15.63 13.24
N VAL A 108 10.06 -16.62 13.14
CA VAL A 108 10.02 -17.84 13.98
C VAL A 108 10.43 -17.55 15.43
N ASN A 109 11.33 -16.60 15.68
CA ASN A 109 11.84 -16.27 17.02
C ASN A 109 11.09 -15.14 17.75
N ASN A 110 9.85 -14.84 17.35
CA ASN A 110 9.06 -13.71 17.89
C ASN A 110 8.49 -13.96 19.31
N SER A 111 9.32 -14.41 20.24
CA SER A 111 9.12 -14.29 21.69
C SER A 111 10.06 -13.26 22.32
N VAL A 112 10.79 -12.47 21.54
CA VAL A 112 11.67 -11.40 22.07
C VAL A 112 11.49 -10.10 21.30
N PRO A 113 11.14 -8.97 21.97
CA PRO A 113 10.97 -7.69 21.31
C PRO A 113 12.31 -7.12 20.86
N LEU A 114 12.47 -6.88 19.55
CA LEU A 114 13.63 -6.19 18.99
C LEU A 114 13.52 -4.69 19.30
N THR A 115 14.30 -4.21 20.27
CA THR A 115 14.64 -2.79 20.39
C THR A 115 15.52 -2.41 19.19
N PHE A 116 14.92 -1.78 18.19
CA PHE A 116 15.61 -1.27 17.02
C PHE A 116 16.33 0.04 17.38
N SER A 117 17.58 -0.05 17.85
CA SER A 117 18.45 1.12 17.97
C SER A 117 18.96 1.52 16.60
N PHE A 118 18.38 2.58 16.04
CA PHE A 118 18.87 3.27 14.84
C PHE A 118 20.21 3.95 15.18
N SER A 119 21.33 3.30 14.85
CA SER A 119 22.64 3.94 14.86
C SER A 119 22.80 4.76 13.57
N ALA A 120 22.60 6.07 13.68
CA ALA A 120 22.86 7.03 12.61
C ALA A 120 24.35 6.98 12.20
N GLY A 121 24.63 6.37 11.05
CA GLY A 121 25.95 6.34 10.43
C GLY A 121 26.35 7.74 9.96
N ARG A 122 27.30 8.35 10.67
CA ARG A 122 27.94 9.63 10.37
C ARG A 122 28.89 9.48 9.18
N THR A 123 28.54 10.00 8.00
CA THR A 123 29.45 10.08 6.85
C THR A 123 30.48 11.20 7.08
N ARG A 124 31.75 10.83 7.28
CA ARG A 124 32.91 11.74 7.26
C ARG A 124 33.13 12.25 5.84
N ARG A 125 33.11 13.57 5.66
CA ARG A 125 33.71 14.26 4.51
C ARG A 125 35.21 13.96 4.49
N HIS A 126 35.71 13.47 3.35
CA HIS A 126 37.11 13.64 2.97
C HIS A 126 37.13 14.53 1.72
N SER A 127 37.65 15.73 1.91
CA SER A 127 38.15 16.63 0.87
C SER A 127 39.47 16.09 0.35
N GLU A 128 39.59 15.93 -0.97
CA GLU A 128 40.88 15.83 -1.67
C GLU A 128 40.85 16.83 -2.83
N GLU A 129 41.62 17.91 -2.66
CA GLU A 129 42.24 18.68 -3.74
C GLU A 129 43.75 18.46 -3.61
N PRO A 130 44.47 18.40 -4.73
CA PRO A 130 45.75 19.06 -4.88
C PRO A 130 45.64 20.36 -5.68
#